data_AF-R6VRU5-F1
#
_entry.id   AF-R6VRU5-F1
#
_cell.length_a   1.000
_cell.length_b   1.000
_cell.length_c   1.000
_cell.angle_alpha   90.00
_cell.angle_beta   90.00
_cell.angle_gamma   90.00
#
_symmetry.space_group_name_H-M   'P 1'
#
loop_
_entity.id
_entity.type
_entity.pdbx_description
1 polymer ?
#
loop_
_entity_poly.entity_id
_entity_poly.type
_entity_poly.pdbx_seq_one_letter_code
_entity_poly.pdbx_strand_id
1 'polypeptide(L)'
;MEMADAGKDVKGKRENAAGSTSLAKYKNLTDRVVYIQKEVVKKLAARSSCVIIGRCSDYILRNNPRCVNVFIYAPDKVRVQNVMQELKVGEEKAKELIRENDQMLHARYKQMTGSNRGARHNRHMLIDSSVLGVEETAKYIEEFVVKALAKTEDTAEEGR
;
A
#
# COMPACT_ATOMS: atom_id res chain seq x y z
N MET A 1 -15.48 18.98 9.97
CA MET A 1 -16.46 18.46 8.99
C MET A 1 -17.13 19.58 8.20
N GLU A 2 -16.51 20.76 8.08
CA GLU A 2 -16.94 21.84 7.19
C GLU A 2 -15.61 22.54 6.86
N MET A 3 -15.03 22.59 5.66
CA MET A 3 -15.55 22.58 4.31
C MET A 3 -14.47 21.94 3.41
N ALA A 4 -14.58 20.64 3.14
CA ALA A 4 -13.76 19.98 2.11
C ALA A 4 -14.35 20.18 0.70
N ASP A 5 -15.47 20.91 0.61
CA ASP A 5 -16.18 21.28 -0.60
C ASP A 5 -15.68 22.61 -1.16
N ALA A 6 -14.82 22.51 -2.15
CA ALA A 6 -14.82 23.40 -3.32
C ALA A 6 -13.77 22.84 -4.29
N GLY A 7 -14.18 21.84 -5.06
CA GLY A 7 -13.39 21.34 -6.19
C GLY A 7 -13.23 22.44 -7.24
N LYS A 8 -12.17 23.25 -7.13
CA LYS A 8 -11.68 24.10 -8.22
C LYS A 8 -10.27 23.67 -8.59
N ASP A 9 -10.10 23.34 -9.87
CA ASP A 9 -8.82 23.03 -10.50
C ASP A 9 -7.81 24.16 -10.27
N VAL A 10 -6.61 23.81 -9.81
CA VAL A 10 -5.51 24.77 -9.68
C VAL A 10 -4.54 24.54 -10.84
N LYS A 11 -4.72 25.31 -11.92
CA LYS A 11 -3.68 25.55 -12.94
C LYS A 11 -2.45 26.11 -12.22
N GLY A 12 -1.35 25.35 -12.23
CA GLY A 12 -0.10 25.74 -11.59
C GLY A 12 0.53 26.97 -12.26
N LYS A 13 0.40 28.14 -11.64
CA LYS A 13 1.29 29.27 -11.90
C LYS A 13 2.39 29.26 -10.83
N ARG A 14 3.64 29.13 -11.28
CA ARG A 14 4.84 29.23 -10.44
C ARG A 14 5.05 30.70 -10.06
N GLU A 15 4.97 31.03 -8.77
CA GLU A 15 5.62 32.22 -8.23
C GLU A 15 6.29 31.89 -6.89
N ASN A 16 7.55 32.32 -6.78
CA ASN A 16 8.45 32.12 -5.66
C ASN A 16 7.99 32.94 -4.44
N ALA A 17 7.95 32.33 -3.25
CA ALA A 17 7.96 33.09 -2.00
C ALA A 17 8.58 32.25 -0.86
N ALA A 18 9.69 32.74 -0.33
CA ALA A 18 10.32 32.26 0.90
C ALA A 18 9.49 32.71 2.12
N GLY A 19 9.27 31.80 3.08
CA GLY A 19 8.60 32.09 4.36
C GLY A 19 7.68 30.96 4.84
N SER A 20 7.54 30.80 6.16
CA SER A 20 6.97 29.64 6.90
C SER A 20 5.58 29.12 6.50
N THR A 21 4.88 29.78 5.58
CA THR A 21 3.60 29.33 5.00
C THR A 21 3.77 28.15 4.04
N SER A 22 4.95 28.01 3.44
CA SER A 22 5.32 26.94 2.52
C SER A 22 5.16 25.55 3.16
N LEU A 23 5.79 25.31 4.31
CA LEU A 23 5.77 24.00 4.99
C LEU A 23 4.39 23.59 5.48
N ALA A 24 3.62 24.53 6.06
CA ALA A 24 2.24 24.27 6.47
C ALA A 24 1.34 23.97 5.26
N LYS A 25 1.55 24.68 4.14
CA LYS A 25 0.83 24.43 2.88
C LYS A 25 1.20 23.08 2.27
N TYR A 26 2.47 22.68 2.28
CA TYR A 26 2.92 21.36 1.82
C TYR A 26 2.41 20.22 2.71
N LYS A 27 2.40 20.41 4.04
CA LYS A 27 1.79 19.45 4.97
C LYS A 27 0.29 19.30 4.71
N ASN A 28 -0.45 20.41 4.57
CA ASN A 28 -1.88 20.39 4.24
C ASN A 28 -2.17 19.76 2.87
N LEU A 29 -1.32 19.99 1.86
CA LEU A 29 -1.42 19.30 0.57
C LEU A 29 -1.22 17.78 0.73
N THR A 30 -0.25 17.39 1.54
CA THR A 30 0.06 15.98 1.83
C THR A 30 -1.09 15.32 2.57
N ASP A 31 -1.67 15.97 3.58
CA ASP A 31 -2.80 15.46 4.36
C ASP A 31 -4.06 15.33 3.50
N ARG A 32 -4.33 16.30 2.61
CA ARG A 32 -5.44 16.22 1.64
C ARG A 32 -5.25 15.07 0.65
N VAL A 33 -4.04 14.88 0.13
CA VAL A 33 -3.73 13.75 -0.76
C VAL A 33 -3.91 12.41 -0.05
N VAL A 34 -3.45 12.29 1.20
CA VAL A 34 -3.64 11.09 2.02
C VAL A 34 -5.12 10.82 2.27
N TYR A 35 -5.89 11.86 2.61
CA TYR A 35 -7.34 11.74 2.80
C TYR A 35 -8.04 11.25 1.53
N ILE A 36 -7.77 11.88 0.38
CA ILE A 36 -8.36 11.46 -0.90
C ILE A 36 -8.00 10.01 -1.22
N GLN A 37 -6.74 9.61 -1.04
CA GLN A 37 -6.32 8.22 -1.28
C GLN A 37 -7.06 7.23 -0.37
N LYS A 38 -7.25 7.56 0.92
CA LYS A 38 -8.03 6.74 1.84
C LYS A 38 -9.46 6.55 1.35
N GLU A 39 -10.10 7.63 0.91
CA GLU A 39 -11.48 7.59 0.42
C GLU A 39 -11.59 6.83 -0.90
N VAL A 40 -10.62 6.97 -1.81
CA VAL A 40 -10.56 6.18 -3.05
C VAL A 40 -10.43 4.68 -2.73
N VAL A 41 -9.53 4.29 -1.84
CA VAL A 41 -9.35 2.87 -1.43
C VAL A 41 -10.65 2.30 -0.87
N LYS A 42 -11.33 3.02 0.02
CA LYS A 42 -12.62 2.59 0.57
C LYS A 42 -13.71 2.49 -0.51
N LYS A 43 -13.82 3.47 -1.39
CA LYS A 43 -14.81 3.47 -2.47
C LYS A 43 -14.62 2.30 -3.43
N LEU A 44 -13.37 1.99 -3.79
CA LEU A 44 -13.06 0.83 -4.62
C LEU A 44 -13.43 -0.48 -3.92
N ALA A 45 -13.03 -0.64 -2.65
CA ALA A 45 -13.33 -1.83 -1.86
C ALA A 45 -14.84 -2.02 -1.59
N ALA A 46 -15.61 -0.94 -1.49
CA ALA A 46 -17.05 -0.99 -1.31
C ALA A 46 -17.82 -1.30 -2.61
N ARG A 47 -17.24 -0.98 -3.77
CA ARG A 47 -17.89 -1.16 -5.07
C ARG A 47 -17.84 -2.60 -5.55
N SER A 48 -16.70 -3.27 -5.42
CA SER A 48 -16.51 -4.65 -5.89
C SER A 48 -15.29 -5.30 -5.24
N SER A 49 -15.24 -6.63 -5.29
CA SER A 49 -14.01 -7.38 -5.03
C SER A 49 -12.87 -6.82 -5.90
N CYS A 50 -11.72 -6.54 -5.28
CA CYS A 50 -10.55 -6.00 -5.97
C CYS A 50 -9.25 -6.34 -5.24
N VAL A 51 -8.13 -6.28 -5.97
CA VAL A 51 -6.77 -6.36 -5.41
C VAL A 51 -6.19 -4.96 -5.35
N ILE A 52 -5.75 -4.52 -4.16
CA ILE A 52 -5.17 -3.20 -3.96
C ILE A 52 -3.70 -3.34 -3.52
N ILE A 53 -2.79 -2.89 -4.38
CA ILE A 53 -1.34 -2.96 -4.12
C ILE A 53 -0.88 -1.71 -3.38
N GLY A 54 -0.34 -1.91 -2.18
CA GLY A 54 0.26 -0.84 -1.38
C GLY A 54 -0.76 0.20 -0.92
N ARG A 55 -0.40 1.49 -0.99
CA ARG A 55 -1.21 2.63 -0.52
C ARG A 55 -1.66 2.54 0.95
N CYS A 56 -1.02 1.67 1.72
CA CYS A 56 -1.39 1.34 3.08
C CYS A 56 -2.85 0.86 3.21
N SER A 57 -3.34 0.17 2.17
CA SER A 57 -4.70 -0.38 2.08
C SER A 57 -5.03 -1.30 3.26
N ASP A 58 -4.06 -2.07 3.72
CA ASP A 58 -4.14 -2.95 4.88
C ASP A 58 -4.59 -2.20 6.15
N TYR A 59 -4.03 -1.02 6.40
CA TYR A 59 -4.43 -0.19 7.52
C TYR A 59 -5.74 0.52 7.26
N ILE A 60 -5.96 1.01 6.04
CA ILE A 60 -7.19 1.74 5.67
C ILE A 60 -8.42 0.83 5.79
N LEU A 61 -8.30 -0.45 5.41
CA LEU A 61 -9.36 -1.45 5.37
C LEU A 61 -9.31 -2.43 6.56
N ARG A 62 -8.54 -2.14 7.61
CA ARG A 62 -8.34 -3.03 8.79
C ARG A 62 -9.62 -3.50 9.50
N ASN A 63 -10.71 -2.75 9.35
CA ASN A 63 -12.02 -3.08 9.94
C ASN A 63 -12.97 -3.75 8.94
N ASN A 64 -12.52 -4.02 7.71
CA ASN A 64 -13.32 -4.73 6.72
C ASN A 64 -13.11 -6.24 6.92
N PRO A 65 -14.13 -7.00 7.36
CA PRO A 65 -14.00 -8.42 7.66
C PRO A 65 -13.68 -9.26 6.42
N ARG A 66 -13.99 -8.75 5.21
CA ARG A 66 -13.69 -9.39 3.93
C ARG A 66 -12.36 -8.94 3.30
N CYS A 67 -11.48 -8.32 4.08
CA CYS A 67 -10.16 -7.88 3.60
C CYS A 67 -9.06 -8.86 4.02
N VAL A 68 -8.39 -9.47 3.03
CA VAL A 68 -7.19 -10.29 3.25
C VAL A 68 -5.95 -9.46 2.94
N ASN A 69 -4.93 -9.55 3.80
CA ASN A 69 -3.76 -8.67 3.81
C ASN A 69 -2.52 -9.52 3.64
N VAL A 70 -1.88 -9.42 2.48
CA VAL A 70 -0.70 -10.21 2.11
C VAL A 70 0.50 -9.29 1.91
N PHE A 71 1.64 -9.67 2.46
CA PHE A 71 2.91 -9.00 2.25
C PHE A 71 3.88 -9.92 1.52
N ILE A 72 4.23 -9.57 0.29
CA ILE A 72 5.14 -10.33 -0.56
C ILE A 72 6.55 -9.73 -0.46
N TYR A 73 7.56 -10.57 -0.25
CA TYR A 73 8.97 -10.18 -0.23
C TYR A 73 9.83 -11.23 -0.95
N ALA A 74 11.12 -10.95 -1.08
CA ALA A 74 12.13 -11.89 -1.60
C ALA A 74 13.52 -11.52 -1.03
N PRO A 75 14.52 -12.42 -1.08
CA PRO A 75 15.90 -12.11 -0.72
C PRO A 75 16.49 -11.03 -1.63
N ASP A 76 17.37 -10.19 -1.09
CA ASP A 76 17.91 -9.04 -1.84
C ASP A 76 18.59 -9.43 -3.16
N LYS A 77 19.29 -10.58 -3.21
CA LYS A 77 19.89 -11.09 -4.45
C LYS A 77 18.86 -11.28 -5.56
N VAL A 78 17.72 -11.88 -5.24
CA VAL A 78 16.62 -12.12 -6.19
C VAL A 78 16.00 -10.80 -6.63
N ARG A 79 15.77 -9.89 -5.68
CA ARG A 79 15.20 -8.57 -5.96
C ARG A 79 16.10 -7.75 -6.90
N VAL A 80 17.40 -7.75 -6.63
CA VAL A 80 18.41 -7.05 -7.45
C VAL A 80 18.43 -7.60 -8.86
N GLN A 81 18.48 -8.93 -9.02
CA GLN A 81 18.43 -9.57 -10.33
C GLN A 81 17.17 -9.20 -11.11
N ASN A 82 16.00 -9.26 -10.48
CA ASN A 82 14.74 -8.88 -11.12
C ASN A 82 14.76 -7.40 -11.57
N VAL A 83 15.21 -6.48 -10.72
CA VAL A 83 15.27 -5.05 -11.07
C VAL A 83 16.26 -4.79 -12.21
N MET A 84 17.43 -5.46 -12.21
CA MET A 84 18.39 -5.36 -13.32
C MET A 84 17.77 -5.83 -14.63
N GLN A 85 17.04 -6.95 -14.62
CA GLN A 85 16.41 -7.51 -15.81
C GLN A 85 15.26 -6.67 -16.34
N GLU A 86 14.38 -6.20 -15.46
CA GLU A 86 13.19 -5.42 -15.82
C GLU A 86 13.54 -4.00 -16.28
N LEU A 87 14.44 -3.32 -15.55
CA LEU A 87 14.78 -1.92 -15.80
C LEU A 87 16.03 -1.74 -16.66
N LYS A 88 16.72 -2.83 -17.03
CA LYS A 88 17.96 -2.81 -17.83
C LYS A 88 19.06 -1.93 -17.22
N VAL A 89 19.26 -2.05 -15.91
CA VAL A 89 20.26 -1.30 -15.14
C VAL A 89 21.33 -2.21 -14.54
N GLY A 90 22.49 -1.64 -14.20
CA GLY A 90 23.55 -2.34 -13.48
C GLY A 90 23.19 -2.63 -12.02
N GLU A 91 23.96 -3.53 -11.39
CA GLU A 91 23.71 -4.03 -10.02
C GLU A 91 23.65 -2.92 -8.97
N GLU A 92 24.63 -2.00 -8.98
CA GLU A 92 24.68 -0.90 -8.01
C GLU A 92 23.47 0.03 -8.13
N LYS A 93 23.03 0.31 -9.37
CA LYS A 93 21.83 1.11 -9.60
C LYS A 93 20.56 0.37 -9.15
N ALA A 94 20.49 -0.93 -9.38
CA ALA A 94 19.37 -1.75 -8.90
C ALA A 94 19.26 -1.75 -7.36
N LYS A 95 20.39 -1.94 -6.65
CA LYS A 95 20.45 -1.84 -5.19
C LYS A 95 20.00 -0.47 -4.68
N GLU A 96 20.45 0.60 -5.33
CA GLU A 96 20.04 1.97 -5.00
C GLU A 96 18.53 2.16 -5.14
N LEU A 97 17.96 1.78 -6.29
CA LEU A 97 16.52 1.90 -6.56
C LEU A 97 15.67 1.11 -5.55
N ILE A 98 16.10 -0.10 -5.21
CA ILE A 98 15.44 -0.94 -4.20
C ILE A 98 15.43 -0.24 -2.85
N ARG A 99 16.60 0.23 -2.40
CA ARG A 99 16.77 0.90 -1.11
C ARG A 99 15.95 2.19 -1.02
N GLU A 100 15.99 3.05 -2.04
CA GLU A 100 15.22 4.29 -2.09
C GLU A 100 13.72 4.02 -2.03
N ASN A 101 13.24 3.05 -2.81
CA ASN A 101 11.83 2.69 -2.83
C ASN A 101 11.38 2.10 -1.49
N ASP A 102 12.17 1.20 -0.88
CA ASP A 102 11.85 0.63 0.43
C ASP A 102 11.82 1.69 1.53
N GLN A 103 12.77 2.64 1.52
CA GLN A 103 12.81 3.76 2.45
C GLN A 103 11.57 4.64 2.28
N MET A 104 11.20 5.00 1.05
CA MET A 104 10.02 5.81 0.75
C MET A 104 8.73 5.11 1.23
N LEU A 105 8.57 3.82 0.90
CA LEU A 105 7.41 3.03 1.29
C LEU A 105 7.32 2.85 2.81
N HIS A 106 8.46 2.63 3.48
CA HIS A 106 8.51 2.51 4.93
C HIS A 106 8.18 3.83 5.62
N ALA A 107 8.78 4.95 5.19
CA ALA A 107 8.52 6.27 5.75
C ALA A 107 7.04 6.65 5.64
N ARG A 108 6.45 6.45 4.46
CA ARG A 108 5.02 6.67 4.22
C ARG A 108 4.16 5.81 5.15
N TYR A 109 4.45 4.52 5.25
CA TYR A 109 3.66 3.59 6.06
C TYR A 109 3.76 3.92 7.56
N LYS A 110 4.96 4.26 8.03
CA LYS A 110 5.19 4.68 9.42
C LYS A 110 4.48 5.99 9.74
N GLN A 111 4.53 6.98 8.85
CA GLN A 111 3.80 8.24 9.01
C GLN A 111 2.30 8.01 9.15
N MET A 112 1.75 7.05 8.41
CA MET A 112 0.31 6.84 8.35
C MET A 112 -0.23 5.86 9.41
N THR A 113 0.57 4.88 9.84
CA THR A 113 0.13 3.80 10.74
C THR A 113 0.83 3.80 12.10
N GLY A 114 1.93 4.54 12.25
CA GLY A 114 2.81 4.45 13.42
C GLY A 114 3.63 3.15 13.51
N SER A 115 3.47 2.22 12.57
CA SER A 115 4.05 0.87 12.61
C SER A 115 5.00 0.60 11.44
N ASN A 116 5.77 -0.49 11.53
CA ASN A 116 6.69 -0.92 10.47
C ASN A 116 5.93 -1.64 9.34
N ARG A 117 6.29 -1.35 8.08
CA ARG A 117 5.64 -1.93 6.87
C ARG A 117 5.60 -3.46 6.86
N GLY A 118 6.65 -4.11 7.37
CA GLY A 118 6.80 -5.56 7.47
C GLY A 118 6.36 -6.16 8.81
N ALA A 119 5.66 -5.40 9.66
CA ALA A 119 5.16 -5.93 10.92
C ALA A 119 4.08 -7.00 10.70
N ARG A 120 4.24 -8.15 11.36
CA ARG A 120 3.31 -9.29 11.23
C ARG A 120 1.89 -9.02 11.74
N HIS A 121 1.74 -8.12 12.72
CA HIS A 121 0.49 -7.92 13.47
C HIS A 121 -0.69 -7.41 12.62
N ASN A 122 -0.44 -6.82 11.45
CA ASN A 122 -1.47 -6.30 10.54
C ASN A 122 -1.55 -7.08 9.22
N ARG A 123 -1.09 -8.34 9.23
CA ARG A 123 -0.99 -9.18 8.01
C ARG A 123 -1.59 -10.54 8.29
N HIS A 124 -2.28 -11.07 7.29
CA HIS A 124 -2.78 -12.43 7.29
C HIS A 124 -1.73 -13.40 6.73
N MET A 125 -0.88 -12.94 5.79
CA MET A 125 0.20 -13.72 5.20
C MET A 125 1.43 -12.85 4.93
N LEU A 126 2.61 -13.37 5.25
CA LEU A 126 3.90 -12.89 4.77
C LEU A 126 4.51 -14.02 3.95
N ILE A 127 4.89 -13.75 2.71
CA ILE A 127 5.36 -14.79 1.78
C ILE A 127 6.60 -14.34 1.02
N ASP A 128 7.61 -15.21 1.05
CA ASP A 128 8.80 -15.09 0.20
C ASP A 128 8.49 -15.70 -1.16
N SER A 129 8.32 -14.85 -2.18
CA SER A 129 7.99 -15.30 -3.53
C SER A 129 9.14 -16.01 -4.25
N SER A 130 10.38 -15.91 -3.74
CA SER A 130 11.52 -16.60 -4.35
C SER A 130 11.52 -18.11 -4.12
N VAL A 131 10.76 -18.58 -3.12
CA VAL A 131 10.67 -20.00 -2.78
C VAL A 131 9.89 -20.78 -3.83
N LEU A 132 8.79 -20.20 -4.33
CA LEU A 132 7.87 -20.86 -5.26
C LEU A 132 7.92 -20.27 -6.69
N GLY A 133 8.50 -19.08 -6.87
CA GLY A 133 8.33 -18.31 -8.11
C GLY A 133 6.99 -17.58 -8.16
N VAL A 134 6.79 -16.74 -9.18
CA VAL A 134 5.65 -15.80 -9.25
C VAL A 134 4.32 -16.55 -9.38
N GLU A 135 4.25 -17.51 -10.29
CA GLU A 135 3.04 -18.23 -10.67
C GLU A 135 2.50 -19.08 -9.52
N GLU A 136 3.36 -19.89 -8.90
CA GLU A 136 2.97 -20.75 -7.78
C GLU A 136 2.70 -19.95 -6.51
N THR A 137 3.43 -18.85 -6.28
CA THR A 137 3.10 -17.91 -5.19
C THR A 137 1.70 -17.32 -5.38
N ALA A 138 1.33 -16.94 -6.61
CA ALA A 138 0.02 -16.38 -6.90
C ALA A 138 -1.11 -17.39 -6.63
N LYS A 139 -0.96 -18.64 -7.09
CA LYS A 139 -1.92 -19.74 -6.81
C LYS A 139 -2.08 -19.97 -5.31
N TYR A 140 -0.96 -20.01 -4.57
CA TYR A 140 -0.99 -20.22 -3.12
C TYR A 140 -1.71 -19.08 -2.38
N ILE A 141 -1.51 -17.84 -2.81
CA ILE A 141 -2.24 -16.67 -2.28
C ILE A 141 -3.73 -16.79 -2.57
N GLU A 142 -4.11 -17.19 -3.79
CA GLU A 142 -5.52 -17.38 -4.17
C GLU A 142 -6.20 -18.42 -3.28
N GLU A 143 -5.59 -19.60 -3.12
CA GLU A 143 -6.11 -20.66 -2.25
C GLU A 143 -6.30 -20.18 -0.81
N PHE A 144 -5.32 -19.42 -0.29
CA PHE A 144 -5.40 -18.85 1.05
C PHE A 144 -6.56 -17.85 1.17
N VAL A 145 -6.75 -16.98 0.18
CA VAL A 145 -7.84 -15.99 0.16
C VAL A 145 -9.20 -16.67 0.14
N VAL A 146 -9.39 -17.70 -0.70
CA VAL A 146 -10.65 -18.47 -0.76
C VAL A 146 -10.97 -19.07 0.61
N LYS A 147 -10.00 -19.74 1.25
CA LYS A 147 -10.18 -20.34 2.58
C LYS A 147 -10.41 -19.31 3.68
N ALA A 148 -9.72 -18.17 3.62
CA ALA A 148 -9.84 -17.12 4.61
C ALA A 148 -11.23 -16.45 4.56
N LEU A 149 -11.75 -16.21 3.36
CA LEU A 149 -13.06 -15.56 3.19
C LEU A 149 -14.23 -16.49 3.49
N ALA A 150 -14.12 -17.79 3.21
CA ALA A 150 -15.16 -18.77 3.56
C ALA A 150 -15.44 -18.80 5.08
N LYS A 151 -14.39 -18.80 5.91
CA LYS A 151 -14.53 -18.78 7.38
C LYS A 151 -15.26 -17.53 7.90
N THR A 152 -15.08 -16.40 7.23
CA THR A 152 -15.72 -15.14 7.64
C THR A 152 -17.23 -15.18 7.38
N GLU A 153 -17.69 -15.95 6.40
CA GLU A 153 -19.12 -16.11 6.08
C GLU A 153 -19.80 -16.98 7.14
N ASP A 154 -19.19 -18.08 7.57
CA ASP A 154 -19.72 -18.96 8.64
C ASP A 154 -19.91 -18.20 9.97
N THR A 155 -18.96 -17.34 10.33
CA THR A 155 -19.00 -16.59 11.61
C THR A 155 -20.08 -15.49 11.61
N ALA A 156 -20.50 -15.03 10.42
CA ALA A 156 -21.54 -14.02 10.27
C ALA A 156 -22.97 -14.61 10.33
N GLU A 157 -23.12 -15.92 10.08
CA GLU A 157 -24.40 -16.63 10.17
C GLU A 157 -24.69 -17.13 11.59
N GLU A 158 -23.68 -17.53 12.36
CA GLU A 158 -23.85 -17.98 13.77
C GLU A 158 -24.24 -16.85 14.75
N GLY A 159 -24.08 -15.59 14.35
CA GLY A 159 -24.39 -14.40 15.15
C GLY A 159 -25.76 -13.77 14.88
N ARG A 160 -26.64 -14.42 14.10
CA ARG A 160 -28.00 -13.95 13.78
C ARG A 160 -29.09 -14.74 14.48
#